data_AF-A0A401ZGC3-F1
#
_entry.id   AF-A0A401ZGC3-F1
#
_cell.length_a   1.000
_cell.length_b   1.000
_cell.length_c   1.000
_cell.angle_alpha   90.00
_cell.angle_beta   90.00
_cell.angle_gamma   90.00
#
_symmetry.space_group_name_H-M   'P 1'
#
loop_
_entity.id
_entity.type
_entity.pdbx_description
1 polymer ?
#
loop_
_entity_poly.entity_id
_entity_poly.type
_entity_poly.pdbx_seq_one_letter_code
_entity_poly.pdbx_strand_id
1 'polypeptide(L)'
;MGLRVIVRGTPVVVAAQSQAIYLRTDQGVTALNLRDGSLLWHYTIGNSDGAAQPQGYVVQIQQGIIYLLFNRNTSLSALRVLDKEILWHTPLTLAG
;
A
#
# COMPACT_ATOMS: atom_id res chain seq x y z
N MET A 1 17.78 13.65 14.92
CA MET A 1 18.17 13.08 13.62
C MET A 1 16.94 12.42 13.03
N GLY A 2 16.16 13.13 12.22
CA GLY A 2 14.86 12.66 11.72
C GLY A 2 15.01 11.98 10.37
N LEU A 3 14.50 10.75 10.23
CA LEU A 3 14.45 10.06 8.95
C LEU A 3 13.60 10.88 7.97
N ARG A 4 14.21 11.37 6.88
CA ARG A 4 13.46 11.93 5.75
C ARG A 4 13.02 10.78 4.85
N VAL A 5 11.76 10.38 4.98
CA VAL A 5 11.14 9.52 3.96
C VAL A 5 10.86 10.40 2.74
N ILE A 6 11.64 10.21 1.67
CA ILE A 6 11.35 10.85 0.38
C ILE A 6 10.17 10.11 -0.22
N VAL A 7 8.98 10.69 -0.05
CA VAL A 7 7.78 10.25 -0.75
C VAL A 7 7.92 10.68 -2.22
N ARG A 8 8.12 9.71 -3.12
CA ARG A 8 7.96 9.95 -4.56
C ARG A 8 6.45 9.86 -4.90
N GLY A 9 5.97 10.77 -5.75
CA GLY A 9 4.54 10.91 -6.07
C GLY A 9 3.76 11.87 -5.15
N THR A 10 2.52 12.20 -5.50
CA THR A 10 1.62 13.00 -4.65
C THR A 10 0.99 12.09 -3.57
N PRO A 11 1.34 12.28 -2.29
CA PRO A 11 0.73 11.49 -1.23
C PRO A 11 -0.76 11.81 -1.08
N VAL A 12 -1.57 10.78 -0.90
CA VAL A 12 -3.01 10.90 -0.59
C VAL A 12 -3.29 10.20 0.73
N VAL A 13 -3.96 10.88 1.66
CA VAL A 13 -4.50 10.24 2.88
C VAL A 13 -5.64 9.33 2.46
N VAL A 14 -5.48 8.02 2.62
CA VAL A 14 -6.46 7.02 2.17
C VAL A 14 -7.24 6.39 3.32
N ALA A 15 -6.75 6.52 4.56
CA ALA A 15 -7.45 6.10 5.76
C ALA A 15 -6.81 6.69 7.03
N ALA A 16 -7.61 6.83 8.08
CA ALA A 16 -7.15 7.01 9.47
C ALA A 16 -7.88 5.99 10.35
N GLN A 17 -7.14 5.14 11.06
CA GLN A 17 -7.72 4.08 11.90
C GLN A 17 -6.92 3.93 13.19
N SER A 18 -7.60 4.07 14.33
CA SER A 18 -7.13 3.88 15.72
C SER A 18 -5.81 4.55 16.10
N GLN A 19 -4.68 4.11 15.53
CA GLN A 19 -3.32 4.57 15.84
C GLN A 19 -2.54 5.06 14.62
N ALA A 20 -3.06 4.92 13.40
CA ALA A 20 -2.33 5.23 12.18
C ALA A 20 -3.11 6.08 11.17
N ILE A 21 -2.40 6.99 10.51
CA ILE A 21 -2.77 7.59 9.22
C ILE A 21 -2.03 6.83 8.12
N TYR A 22 -2.75 6.49 7.06
CA TYR A 22 -2.16 5.82 5.90
C TYR A 22 -2.06 6.79 4.72
N LEU A 23 -0.84 6.99 4.26
CA LEU A 23 -0.51 7.75 3.06
C LEU A 23 -0.26 6.77 1.92
N ARG A 24 -1.00 6.91 0.83
CA ARG A 24 -0.75 6.20 -0.41
C ARG A 24 0.12 7.05 -1.32
N THR A 25 1.05 6.38 -1.98
CA THR A 25 1.86 6.88 -3.11
C THR A 25 1.74 5.90 -4.26
N ASP A 26 2.29 6.26 -5.43
CA ASP A 26 2.50 5.33 -6.54
C ASP A 26 3.47 4.19 -6.18
N GLN A 27 4.36 4.41 -5.20
CA GLN A 27 5.37 3.43 -4.79
C GLN A 27 4.91 2.49 -3.66
N GLY A 28 3.79 2.78 -2.99
CA GLY A 28 3.40 2.04 -1.80
C GLY A 28 2.54 2.79 -0.80
N VAL A 29 2.48 2.23 0.42
CA VAL A 29 1.77 2.78 1.58
C VAL A 29 2.74 3.10 2.69
N THR A 30 2.59 4.28 3.26
CA THR A 30 3.27 4.68 4.49
C THR A 30 2.25 4.81 5.60
N ALA A 31 2.48 4.14 6.73
CA ALA A 31 1.71 4.35 7.94
C ALA A 31 2.47 5.26 8.89
N LEU A 32 1.81 6.31 9.34
CA LEU A 32 2.31 7.26 10.32
C LEU A 32 1.46 7.17 11.58
N ASN A 33 2.07 7.39 12.74
CA ASN A 33 1.38 7.48 14.01
C ASN A 33 0.40 8.66 13.96
N LEU A 34 -0.85 8.38 14.31
CA LEU A 34 -1.94 9.35 14.25
C LEU A 34 -1.72 10.57 15.17
N ARG A 35 -0.99 10.39 16.27
CA ARG A 35 -0.79 11.42 17.30
C ARG A 35 0.33 12.40 16.99
N ASP A 36 1.43 11.91 16.42
CA ASP A 36 2.67 12.69 16.27
C ASP A 36 3.27 12.65 14.85
N GLY A 37 2.68 11.88 13.93
CA GLY A 37 3.15 11.77 12.55
C GLY A 37 4.43 10.95 12.38
N SER A 38 4.94 10.30 13.43
CA SER A 38 6.12 9.44 13.34
C SER A 38 5.89 8.23 12.44
N LEU A 39 6.93 7.79 11.72
CA LEU A 39 6.84 6.63 10.84
C LEU A 39 6.59 5.35 11.67
N LEU A 40 5.48 4.65 11.39
CA LEU A 40 5.21 3.32 11.96
C LEU A 40 5.80 2.23 11.04
N TRP A 41 5.47 2.29 9.75
CA TRP A 41 5.97 1.36 8.76
C TRP A 41 5.80 1.91 7.33
N HIS A 42 6.52 1.30 6.38
CA HIS A 42 6.34 1.52 4.95
C HIS A 42 6.23 0.16 4.23
N TYR A 43 5.31 0.07 3.27
CA TYR A 43 5.10 -1.09 2.40
C TYR A 43 5.24 -0.64 0.94
N THR A 44 6.17 -1.23 0.22
CA THR A 44 6.48 -0.91 -1.17
C THR A 44 5.81 -1.92 -2.10
N ILE A 45 5.15 -1.44 -3.17
CA ILE A 45 4.44 -2.30 -4.13
C ILE A 45 5.32 -2.48 -5.38
N GLY A 46 6.33 -3.35 -5.23
CA GLY A 46 7.41 -3.57 -6.22
C GLY A 46 8.43 -2.42 -6.24
N ASN A 47 9.75 -2.64 -6.35
CA ASN A 47 10.46 -3.79 -6.93
C ASN A 47 11.53 -4.36 -5.99
N SER A 48 11.57 -5.70 -5.87
CA SER A 48 12.76 -6.45 -5.45
C SER A 48 13.82 -6.54 -6.56
N ASP A 49 13.45 -6.35 -7.83
CA ASP A 49 14.32 -6.68 -8.99
C ASP A 49 14.62 -5.52 -9.96
N GLY A 50 14.60 -4.26 -9.50
CA GLY A 50 15.09 -3.13 -10.32
C GLY A 50 14.25 -2.76 -11.56
N ALA A 51 13.04 -3.30 -11.72
CA ALA A 51 12.14 -2.82 -12.76
C ALA A 51 11.74 -1.34 -12.50
N ALA A 52 11.50 -0.59 -13.56
CA ALA A 52 11.29 0.86 -13.48
C ALA A 52 9.87 1.29 -13.02
N GLN A 53 8.97 0.35 -12.73
CA GLN A 53 7.55 0.64 -12.50
C GLN A 53 6.98 -0.17 -11.32
N PRO A 54 6.09 0.44 -10.50
CA PRO A 54 5.33 -0.28 -9.49
C PRO A 54 4.48 -1.37 -10.16
N GLN A 55 4.46 -2.57 -9.58
CA GLN A 55 3.74 -3.70 -10.17
C GLN A 55 2.23 -3.67 -9.87
N GLY A 56 1.80 -2.73 -9.02
CA GLY A 56 0.40 -2.52 -8.69
C GLY A 56 0.16 -1.19 -7.95
N TYR A 57 -1.10 -0.94 -7.62
CA TYR A 57 -1.56 0.28 -6.95
C TYR A 57 -2.36 -0.08 -5.70
N VAL A 58 -2.26 0.76 -4.66
CA VAL A 58 -3.22 0.70 -3.55
C VAL A 58 -4.50 1.39 -3.96
N VAL A 59 -5.57 0.61 -4.02
CA VAL A 59 -6.89 1.13 -4.34
C VAL A 59 -7.50 1.75 -3.10
N GLN A 60 -7.47 1.03 -1.98
CA GLN A 60 -8.14 1.41 -0.75
C GLN A 60 -7.47 0.76 0.46
N ILE A 61 -7.65 1.38 1.63
CA ILE A 61 -7.33 0.78 2.92
C ILE A 61 -8.56 0.88 3.81
N GLN A 62 -9.09 -0.24 4.28
CA GLN A 62 -10.28 -0.27 5.12
C GLN A 62 -10.18 -1.40 6.14
N GLN A 63 -10.50 -1.12 7.40
CA GLN A 63 -10.58 -2.12 8.47
C GLN A 63 -9.32 -3.01 8.55
N GLY A 64 -8.14 -2.40 8.48
CA GLY A 64 -6.86 -3.14 8.52
C GLY A 64 -6.53 -3.97 7.27
N ILE A 65 -7.24 -3.79 6.15
CA ILE A 65 -6.97 -4.45 4.87
C ILE A 65 -6.49 -3.44 3.84
N ILE A 66 -5.42 -3.76 3.13
CA ILE A 66 -4.91 -3.04 1.96
C ILE A 66 -5.42 -3.76 0.71
N TYR A 67 -6.11 -3.05 -0.17
CA TYR A 67 -6.54 -3.57 -1.47
C TYR A 67 -5.54 -3.16 -2.55
N LEU A 68 -4.92 -4.16 -3.19
CA LEU A 68 -3.87 -4.00 -4.19
C LEU A 68 -4.38 -4.43 -5.55
N LEU A 69 -4.29 -3.54 -6.53
CA LEU A 69 -4.56 -3.85 -7.93
C LEU A 69 -3.23 -4.05 -8.67
N PHE A 70 -2.97 -5.24 -9.19
CA PHE A 70 -1.76 -5.54 -9.96
C PHE A 70 -2.03 -5.45 -11.46
N ASN A 71 -1.23 -4.66 -12.17
CA ASN A 71 -1.47 -4.39 -13.60
C ASN A 71 -1.06 -5.57 -14.48
N ARG A 72 0.06 -6.26 -14.16
CA ARG A 72 0.62 -7.30 -15.04
C ARG A 72 -0.32 -8.49 -15.25
N ASN A 73 -1.01 -8.89 -14.19
CA ASN A 73 -1.92 -10.04 -14.19
C ASN A 73 -3.38 -9.62 -14.01
N THR A 74 -3.68 -8.32 -14.06
CA THR A 74 -5.02 -7.73 -13.88
C THR A 74 -5.76 -8.39 -12.73
N SER A 75 -5.25 -8.21 -11.50
CA SER A 75 -5.75 -8.90 -10.32
C SER A 75 -5.95 -7.97 -9.14
N LEU A 76 -6.93 -8.29 -8.30
CA LEU A 76 -7.16 -7.64 -7.02
C LEU A 76 -6.70 -8.58 -5.91
N SER A 77 -5.91 -8.06 -4.96
CA SER A 77 -5.51 -8.79 -3.75
C SER A 77 -5.90 -8.01 -2.51
N ALA A 78 -6.23 -8.72 -1.44
CA ALA A 78 -6.35 -8.15 -0.10
C ALA A 78 -5.16 -8.59 0.76
N LEU A 79 -4.50 -7.61 1.37
CA LEU A 79 -3.39 -7.80 2.29
C LEU A 79 -3.81 -7.33 3.69
N ARG A 80 -3.57 -8.12 4.73
CA ARG A 80 -3.76 -7.64 6.10
C ARG A 80 -2.59 -6.74 6.50
N VAL A 81 -2.90 -5.58 7.07
CA VAL A 81 -1.90 -4.57 7.46
C VAL A 81 -0.93 -5.08 8.52
N LEU A 82 -1.44 -5.87 9.48
CA LEU A 82 -0.72 -6.25 10.69
C LEU A 82 0.52 -7.11 10.40
N ASP A 83 0.34 -8.13 9.57
CA ASP A 83 1.29 -9.21 9.29
C ASP A 83 1.70 -9.26 7.81
N LYS A 84 1.06 -8.45 6.95
CA LYS A 84 1.27 -8.40 5.50
C LYS A 84 0.90 -9.70 4.79
N GLU A 85 0.06 -10.54 5.43
CA GLU A 85 -0.45 -11.75 4.82
C GLU A 85 -1.45 -11.44 3.70
N ILE A 86 -1.35 -12.18 2.60
CA ILE A 86 -2.38 -12.18 1.55
C ILE A 86 -3.59 -12.95 2.09
N LEU A 87 -4.70 -12.26 2.26
CA LEU A 87 -5.98 -12.87 2.66
C LEU A 87 -6.64 -13.58 1.48
N TRP A 88 -6.60 -12.94 0.31
CA TRP A 88 -7.12 -13.49 -0.94
C TRP A 88 -6.53 -12.78 -2.15
N HIS A 89 -6.69 -13.43 -3.30
CA HIS A 89 -6.27 -12.95 -4.61
C HIS A 89 -7.29 -13.38 -5.66
N THR A 90 -7.72 -12.43 -6.50
CA THR A 90 -8.74 -12.64 -7.52
C THR A 90 -8.31 -12.03 -8.84
N PRO A 91 -8.11 -12.84 -9.91
CA PRO A 91 -8.00 -12.33 -11.27
C PRO A 91 -9.27 -11.58 -11.68
N LEU A 92 -9.15 -10.40 -12.26
CA LEU A 92 -10.27 -9.59 -12.76
C LEU A 92 -10.53 -9.82 -14.26
N THR A 93 -9.76 -10.71 -14.90
CA THR A 93 -10.06 -11.17 -16.26
C THR A 93 -11.38 -11.94 -16.24
N LEU A 94 -12.34 -11.53 -17.06
CA LEU A 94 -13.55 -12.31 -17.28
C LEU A 94 -13.15 -13.66 -17.85
N ALA A 95 -13.51 -14.75 -17.15
CA ALA A 95 -13.50 -16.07 -17.78
C ALA A 95 -14.54 -16.02 -18.92
N GLY A 96 -14.05 -16.08 -20.15
CA GLY A 96 -14.90 -16.24 -21.33
C GLY A 96 -15.56 -17.61 -21.38
#